data_AF-A0A933ILS8-F1
#
_entry.id   AF-A0A933ILS8-F1
#
_cell.length_a   1.000
_cell.length_b   1.000
_cell.length_c   1.000
_cell.angle_alpha   90.00
_cell.angle_beta   90.00
_cell.angle_gamma   90.00
#
_symmetry.space_group_name_H-M   'P 1'
#
loop_
_entity.id
_entity.type
_entity.pdbx_description
1 polymer ?
#
loop_
_entity_poly.entity_id
_entity_poly.type
_entity_poly.pdbx_seq_one_letter_code
_entity_poly.pdbx_strand_id
1 'polypeptide(L)'
;SWNGFLYSSYIFICIVYLWAMFTGRDGWIKPMGILAVCWAVGVHSGTGAIFGFINARELYHSPLASPTFVVAALSSGTALMILIIVSTFKATGRFLDNRLIFGLANLLGSFILVVLYFVIVEYVVRLYTPSTCEPTRFVLFGGNLYTYIFWVGLILLGSIVPLLILFNPMTKNSIPWIMFASLLVVLGVFCERLIFVLPGQIFPLNLFPDMEMTSSFMDGQITWYQVSLPEIAQGVGILSIVAILYIVGLKLFALVPTEARKI
;
A
#
# COMPACT_ATOMS: atom_id res chain seq x y z
N SER A 1 -20.41 4.87 9.21
CA SER A 1 -19.76 4.66 7.89
C SER A 1 -19.33 3.20 7.78
N TRP A 2 -19.42 2.58 6.60
CA TRP A 2 -19.03 1.17 6.39
C TRP A 2 -17.57 0.89 6.78
N ASN A 3 -16.66 1.82 6.44
CA ASN A 3 -15.24 1.67 6.79
C ASN A 3 -14.97 1.75 8.30
N GLY A 4 -15.69 2.60 9.04
CA GLY A 4 -15.58 2.60 10.50
C GLY A 4 -15.91 1.23 11.10
N PHE A 5 -16.97 0.58 10.62
CA PHE A 5 -17.30 -0.79 11.02
C PHE A 5 -16.22 -1.78 10.61
N LEU A 6 -15.74 -1.75 9.36
CA LEU A 6 -14.69 -2.66 8.86
C LEU A 6 -13.40 -2.55 9.68
N TYR A 7 -12.93 -1.34 9.99
CA TYR A 7 -11.70 -1.12 10.77
C TYR A 7 -11.86 -1.58 12.22
N SER A 8 -12.95 -1.19 12.90
CA SER A 8 -13.16 -1.56 14.30
C SER A 8 -13.34 -3.07 14.48
N SER A 9 -14.10 -3.71 13.59
CA SER A 9 -14.28 -5.18 13.61
C SER A 9 -12.99 -5.92 13.27
N TYR A 10 -12.18 -5.42 12.34
CA TYR A 10 -10.89 -6.03 12.01
C TYR A 10 -9.93 -6.02 13.19
N ILE A 11 -9.81 -4.89 13.88
CA ILE A 11 -8.99 -4.77 15.10
C ILE A 11 -9.47 -5.78 16.16
N PHE A 12 -10.78 -5.89 16.36
CA PHE A 12 -11.35 -6.86 17.29
C PHE A 12 -11.00 -8.31 16.91
N ILE A 13 -11.17 -8.68 15.64
CA ILE A 13 -10.80 -10.02 15.12
C ILE A 13 -9.32 -10.29 15.36
N CYS A 14 -8.43 -9.33 15.08
CA CYS A 14 -7.00 -9.46 15.31
C CYS A 14 -6.65 -9.64 16.79
N ILE A 15 -7.32 -8.93 17.71
CA ILE A 15 -7.13 -9.09 19.15
C ILE A 15 -7.54 -10.50 19.59
N VAL A 16 -8.70 -10.99 19.14
CA VAL A 16 -9.17 -12.35 19.46
C VAL A 16 -8.22 -13.40 18.88
N TYR A 17 -7.73 -13.19 17.65
CA TYR A 17 -6.76 -14.09 17.02
C TYR A 17 -5.44 -14.14 17.79
N LEU A 18 -4.87 -13.00 18.17
CA LEU A 18 -3.65 -12.92 18.98
C LEU A 18 -3.84 -13.56 20.35
N TRP A 19 -4.98 -13.33 21.01
CA TRP A 19 -5.32 -13.99 22.27
C TRP A 19 -5.40 -15.52 22.14
N ALA A 20 -6.00 -16.03 21.06
CA ALA A 20 -6.06 -17.47 20.79
C ALA A 20 -4.65 -18.07 20.59
N MET A 21 -3.77 -17.34 19.90
CA MET A 21 -2.36 -17.73 19.73
C MET A 21 -1.61 -17.76 21.06
N PHE A 22 -1.76 -16.74 21.91
CA PHE A 22 -1.08 -16.68 23.21
C PHE A 22 -1.56 -17.73 24.21
N THR A 23 -2.85 -18.09 24.17
CA THR A 23 -3.45 -19.07 25.08
C THR A 23 -3.35 -20.51 24.57
N GLY A 24 -2.70 -20.74 23.42
CA GLY A 24 -2.54 -22.07 22.83
C GLY A 24 -3.86 -22.74 22.47
N ARG A 25 -4.88 -21.95 22.08
CA ARG A 25 -6.22 -22.48 21.75
C ARG A 25 -6.29 -22.89 20.28
N ASP A 26 -5.69 -24.04 19.94
CA ASP A 26 -5.57 -24.54 18.56
C ASP A 26 -6.90 -24.55 17.79
N GLY A 27 -8.01 -24.88 18.46
CA GLY A 27 -9.35 -24.87 17.85
C GLY A 27 -9.85 -23.49 17.39
N TRP A 28 -9.31 -22.41 17.95
CA TRP A 28 -9.66 -21.03 17.61
C TRP A 28 -8.65 -20.36 16.68
N ILE A 29 -7.38 -20.79 16.70
CA ILE A 29 -6.31 -20.18 15.89
C ILE A 29 -6.64 -20.27 14.41
N LYS A 30 -6.93 -21.48 13.88
CA LYS A 30 -7.16 -21.65 12.44
C LYS A 30 -8.42 -20.91 11.95
N PRO A 31 -9.61 -21.03 12.60
CA PRO A 31 -10.80 -20.28 12.17
C PRO A 31 -10.63 -18.76 12.25
N MET A 32 -10.04 -18.25 13.34
CA MET A 32 -9.83 -16.80 13.50
C MET A 32 -8.78 -16.26 12.53
N GLY A 33 -7.74 -17.04 12.21
CA GLY A 33 -6.77 -16.68 11.18
C GLY A 33 -7.39 -16.57 9.79
N ILE A 34 -8.24 -17.54 9.40
CA ILE A 34 -8.99 -17.49 8.14
C ILE A 34 -9.91 -16.27 8.12
N LEU A 35 -10.67 -16.05 9.20
CA LEU A 35 -11.55 -14.90 9.33
C LEU A 35 -10.77 -13.59 9.21
N ALA A 36 -9.64 -13.46 9.89
CA ALA A 36 -8.78 -12.28 9.81
C ALA A 36 -8.30 -12.02 8.38
N VAL A 37 -7.85 -13.04 7.65
CA VAL A 37 -7.40 -12.90 6.25
C VAL A 37 -8.55 -12.47 5.34
N CYS A 38 -9.71 -13.14 5.43
CA CYS A 38 -10.88 -12.76 4.65
C CYS A 38 -11.34 -11.33 4.97
N TRP A 39 -11.31 -10.94 6.24
CA TRP A 39 -11.71 -9.62 6.68
C TRP A 39 -10.71 -8.54 6.25
N ALA A 40 -9.41 -8.85 6.24
CA ALA A 40 -8.37 -7.96 5.73
C ALA A 40 -8.61 -7.60 4.25
N VAL A 41 -9.00 -8.58 3.42
CA VAL A 41 -9.42 -8.33 2.03
C VAL A 41 -10.62 -7.39 1.98
N GLY A 42 -11.61 -7.58 2.87
CA GLY A 42 -12.77 -6.70 3.00
C GLY A 42 -12.40 -5.27 3.40
N VAL A 43 -11.49 -5.09 4.35
CA VAL A 43 -11.01 -3.78 4.83
C VAL A 43 -10.28 -3.01 3.73
N HIS A 44 -9.38 -3.67 3.01
CA HIS A 44 -8.63 -3.03 1.92
C HIS A 44 -9.52 -2.74 0.72
N SER A 45 -10.42 -3.67 0.37
CA SER A 45 -11.46 -3.42 -0.63
C SER A 45 -12.34 -2.22 -0.24
N GLY A 46 -12.82 -2.18 1.01
CA GLY A 46 -13.63 -1.09 1.53
C GLY A 46 -12.92 0.27 1.48
N THR A 47 -11.60 0.28 1.69
CA THR A 47 -10.77 1.48 1.57
C THR A 47 -10.64 1.95 0.12
N GLY A 48 -10.39 1.03 -0.82
CA GLY A 48 -10.39 1.36 -2.26
C GLY A 48 -11.77 1.83 -2.74
N ALA A 49 -12.84 1.24 -2.23
CA ALA A 49 -14.22 1.59 -2.54
C ALA A 49 -14.62 3.00 -2.08
N ILE A 50 -13.96 3.58 -1.07
CA ILE A 50 -14.21 4.98 -0.64
C ILE A 50 -14.10 5.92 -1.83
N PHE A 51 -13.06 5.73 -2.65
CA PHE A 51 -12.82 6.53 -3.83
C PHE A 51 -13.46 5.90 -5.07
N GLY A 52 -13.38 4.57 -5.21
CA GLY A 52 -13.89 3.83 -6.38
C GLY A 52 -15.37 4.07 -6.69
N PHE A 53 -16.18 4.40 -5.67
CA PHE A 53 -17.61 4.69 -5.81
C PHE A 53 -17.92 6.19 -5.98
N ILE A 54 -16.93 7.08 -5.84
CA ILE A 54 -17.13 8.52 -6.06
C ILE A 54 -17.20 8.77 -7.56
N ASN A 55 -18.41 8.78 -8.09
CA ASN A 55 -18.65 9.08 -9.50
C ASN A 55 -18.39 10.55 -9.86
N ALA A 56 -18.43 11.45 -8.88
CA ALA A 56 -18.25 12.88 -9.12
C ALA A 56 -16.84 13.25 -9.62
N ARG A 57 -15.82 12.43 -9.32
CA ARG A 57 -14.42 12.69 -9.73
C ARG A 57 -13.96 11.60 -10.69
N GLU A 58 -13.68 12.01 -11.91
CA GLU A 58 -13.29 11.14 -13.04
C GLU A 58 -12.08 10.26 -12.71
N LEU A 59 -11.10 10.77 -11.94
CA LEU A 59 -9.91 10.03 -11.51
C LEU A 59 -10.14 9.05 -10.35
N TYR A 60 -11.28 9.11 -9.66
CA TYR A 60 -11.58 8.23 -8.53
C TYR A 60 -12.46 7.05 -8.91
N HIS A 61 -13.42 7.27 -9.81
CA HIS A 61 -14.32 6.20 -10.21
C HIS A 61 -13.57 5.11 -10.98
N SER A 62 -13.39 3.94 -10.36
CA SER A 62 -12.84 2.75 -11.00
C SER A 62 -13.30 1.47 -10.32
N PRO A 63 -13.79 0.48 -11.09
CA PRO A 63 -14.05 -0.87 -10.58
C PRO A 63 -12.80 -1.58 -10.07
N LEU A 64 -11.61 -1.24 -10.59
CA LEU A 64 -10.34 -1.85 -10.19
C LEU A 64 -9.77 -1.25 -8.90
N ALA A 65 -10.31 -0.12 -8.40
CA ALA A 65 -9.80 0.52 -7.19
C ALA A 65 -9.76 -0.44 -5.99
N SER A 66 -10.83 -1.21 -5.75
CA SER A 66 -10.88 -2.15 -4.62
C SER A 66 -9.87 -3.30 -4.75
N PRO A 67 -9.83 -4.05 -5.87
CA PRO A 67 -8.79 -5.06 -6.11
C PRO A 67 -7.36 -4.53 -6.02
N THR A 68 -7.08 -3.36 -6.61
CA THR A 68 -5.74 -2.77 -6.61
C THR A 68 -5.29 -2.44 -5.18
N PHE A 69 -6.18 -1.92 -4.34
CA PHE A 69 -5.86 -1.67 -2.92
C PHE A 69 -5.52 -2.94 -2.15
N VAL A 70 -6.19 -4.07 -2.44
CA VAL A 70 -5.89 -5.37 -1.82
C VAL A 70 -4.49 -5.84 -2.22
N VAL A 71 -4.16 -5.85 -3.52
CA VAL A 71 -2.86 -6.34 -3.98
C VAL A 71 -1.72 -5.42 -3.54
N ALA A 72 -1.93 -4.10 -3.56
CA ALA A 72 -0.95 -3.14 -3.06
C ALA A 72 -0.73 -3.29 -1.54
N ALA A 73 -1.77 -3.63 -0.77
CA ALA A 73 -1.64 -3.95 0.65
C ALA A 73 -0.83 -5.24 0.87
N LEU A 74 -1.03 -6.27 0.05
CA LEU A 74 -0.23 -7.49 0.09
C LEU A 74 1.24 -7.22 -0.26
N SER A 75 1.49 -6.40 -1.29
CA SER A 75 2.84 -6.00 -1.72
C SER A 75 3.57 -5.21 -0.63
N SER A 76 3.00 -4.10 -0.17
CA SER A 76 3.58 -3.25 0.89
C SER A 76 3.67 -3.96 2.24
N GLY A 77 2.68 -4.79 2.59
CA GLY A 77 2.69 -5.59 3.81
C GLY A 77 3.81 -6.64 3.81
N THR A 78 4.02 -7.33 2.69
CA THR A 78 5.13 -8.30 2.54
C THR A 78 6.48 -7.59 2.59
N ALA A 79 6.63 -6.46 1.90
CA ALA A 79 7.84 -5.66 1.92
C ALA A 79 8.18 -5.16 3.34
N LEU A 80 7.19 -4.61 4.04
CA LEU A 80 7.36 -4.15 5.42
C LEU A 80 7.67 -5.31 6.38
N MET A 81 7.04 -6.47 6.18
CA MET A 81 7.33 -7.69 6.95
C MET A 81 8.79 -8.13 6.80
N ILE A 82 9.33 -8.13 5.57
CA ILE A 82 10.75 -8.44 5.33
C ILE A 82 11.66 -7.49 6.11
N LEU A 83 11.41 -6.18 6.02
CA LEU A 83 12.19 -5.17 6.73
C LEU A 83 12.15 -5.41 8.25
N ILE A 84 10.96 -5.59 8.81
CA ILE A 84 10.77 -5.77 10.25
C ILE A 84 11.41 -7.07 10.75
N ILE A 85 11.22 -8.20 10.06
CA ILE A 85 11.81 -9.49 10.47
C ILE A 85 13.33 -9.40 10.48
N VAL A 86 13.95 -8.92 9.37
CA VAL A 86 15.40 -8.86 9.28
C VAL A 86 15.98 -7.90 10.34
N SER A 87 15.38 -6.73 10.51
CA SER A 87 15.81 -5.76 11.53
C SER A 87 15.66 -6.31 12.95
N THR A 88 14.58 -7.00 13.26
CA THR A 88 14.30 -7.53 14.61
C THR A 88 15.26 -8.67 14.97
N PHE A 89 15.49 -9.61 14.05
CA PHE A 89 16.44 -10.71 14.31
C PHE A 89 17.88 -10.21 14.41
N LYS A 90 18.26 -9.21 13.59
CA LYS A 90 19.57 -8.55 13.70
C LYS A 90 19.74 -7.82 15.03
N ALA A 91 18.72 -7.08 15.48
CA ALA A 91 18.76 -6.35 16.75
C ALA A 91 18.77 -7.26 17.99
N THR A 92 18.13 -8.43 17.90
CA THR A 92 18.07 -9.41 19.00
C THR A 92 19.21 -10.43 18.98
N GLY A 93 20.06 -10.42 17.95
CA GLY A 93 21.16 -11.38 17.79
C GLY A 93 20.70 -12.82 17.55
N ARG A 94 19.46 -13.03 17.07
CA ARG A 94 18.86 -14.35 16.88
C ARG A 94 19.10 -14.90 15.49
N PHE A 95 19.08 -16.23 15.35
CA PHE A 95 19.27 -16.89 14.07
C PHE A 95 18.03 -16.76 13.18
N LEU A 96 18.25 -16.26 11.96
CA LEU A 96 17.24 -16.13 10.90
C LEU A 96 17.68 -16.91 9.67
N ASP A 97 16.90 -17.92 9.28
CA ASP A 97 17.13 -18.67 8.06
C ASP A 97 16.81 -17.80 6.83
N ASN A 98 17.82 -17.55 6.01
CA ASN A 98 17.72 -16.78 4.76
C ASN A 98 16.66 -17.36 3.81
N ARG A 99 16.37 -18.67 3.85
CA ARG A 99 15.35 -19.31 3.00
C ARG A 99 13.94 -18.77 3.25
N LEU A 100 13.65 -18.29 4.46
CA LEU A 100 12.39 -17.63 4.78
C LEU A 100 12.29 -16.29 4.04
N ILE A 101 13.35 -15.50 4.09
CA ILE A 101 13.42 -14.20 3.42
C ILE A 101 13.36 -14.35 1.90
N PHE A 102 14.01 -15.36 1.33
CA PHE A 102 13.91 -15.65 -0.10
C PHE A 102 12.49 -16.07 -0.51
N GLY A 103 11.79 -16.82 0.35
CA GLY A 103 10.38 -17.14 0.13
C GLY A 103 9.49 -15.89 0.09
N LEU A 104 9.67 -14.98 1.06
CA LEU A 104 8.95 -13.70 1.10
C LEU A 104 9.32 -12.80 -0.08
N ALA A 105 10.59 -12.78 -0.50
CA ALA A 105 11.06 -12.02 -1.65
C ALA A 105 10.41 -12.48 -2.96
N ASN A 106 10.23 -13.78 -3.16
CA ASN A 106 9.53 -14.33 -4.32
C ASN A 106 8.03 -13.97 -4.32
N LEU A 107 7.40 -14.02 -3.13
CA LEU A 107 6.01 -13.61 -2.96
C LEU A 107 5.84 -12.12 -3.25
N LEU A 108 6.75 -11.29 -2.73
CA LEU A 108 6.80 -9.85 -2.98
C LEU A 108 6.93 -9.57 -4.48
N GLY A 109 7.86 -10.22 -5.18
CA GLY A 109 8.03 -10.09 -6.63
C GLY A 109 6.74 -10.41 -7.41
N SER A 110 6.02 -11.46 -6.98
CA SER A 110 4.74 -11.83 -7.57
C SER A 110 3.66 -10.75 -7.35
N PHE A 111 3.56 -10.20 -6.14
CA PHE A 111 2.61 -9.11 -5.87
C PHE A 111 2.94 -7.83 -6.64
N ILE A 112 4.21 -7.46 -6.78
CA ILE A 112 4.60 -6.29 -7.59
C ILE A 112 4.16 -6.46 -9.04
N LEU A 113 4.31 -7.65 -9.64
CA LEU A 113 3.83 -7.92 -10.99
C LEU A 113 2.30 -7.74 -11.12
N VAL A 114 1.54 -8.21 -10.13
CA VAL A 114 0.07 -8.05 -10.13
C VAL A 114 -0.34 -6.59 -9.94
N VAL A 115 0.34 -5.84 -9.06
CA VAL A 115 0.14 -4.38 -8.94
C VAL A 115 0.42 -3.69 -10.26
N LEU A 116 1.56 -3.98 -10.89
CA LEU A 116 1.95 -3.37 -12.17
C LEU A 116 0.94 -3.68 -13.27
N TYR A 117 0.46 -4.92 -13.34
CA TYR A 117 -0.62 -5.31 -14.26
C TYR A 117 -1.87 -4.46 -14.05
N PHE A 118 -2.37 -4.35 -12.82
CA PHE A 118 -3.57 -3.54 -12.55
C PHE A 118 -3.35 -2.06 -12.84
N VAL A 119 -2.19 -1.50 -12.50
CA VAL A 119 -1.84 -0.12 -12.85
C VAL A 119 -1.85 0.07 -14.36
N ILE A 120 -1.24 -0.83 -15.14
CA ILE A 120 -1.23 -0.72 -16.60
C ILE A 120 -2.66 -0.77 -17.15
N VAL A 121 -3.45 -1.75 -16.74
CA VAL A 121 -4.85 -1.91 -17.21
C VAL A 121 -5.68 -0.67 -16.86
N GLU A 122 -5.60 -0.21 -15.61
CA GLU A 122 -6.32 0.97 -15.14
C GLU A 122 -6.02 2.20 -16.01
N TYR A 123 -4.74 2.51 -16.21
CA TYR A 123 -4.36 3.72 -16.94
C TYR A 123 -4.59 3.61 -18.46
N VAL A 124 -4.50 2.41 -19.04
CA VAL A 124 -4.88 2.17 -20.44
C VAL A 124 -6.39 2.39 -20.64
N VAL A 125 -7.23 1.82 -19.76
CA VAL A 125 -8.69 1.99 -19.83
C VAL A 125 -9.07 3.46 -19.65
N ARG A 126 -8.40 4.16 -18.73
CA ARG A 126 -8.65 5.58 -18.48
C ARG A 126 -8.25 6.49 -19.66
N LEU A 127 -7.16 6.17 -20.36
CA LEU A 127 -6.77 6.88 -21.57
C LEU A 127 -7.74 6.63 -22.74
N TYR A 128 -8.35 5.45 -22.80
CA TYR A 128 -9.32 5.11 -23.85
C TYR A 128 -10.71 5.71 -23.61
N THR A 129 -11.07 5.94 -22.35
CA THR A 129 -12.37 6.46 -21.97
C THR A 129 -12.40 7.99 -22.11
N PRO A 130 -13.30 8.57 -22.94
CA PRO A 130 -13.29 10.01 -23.23
C PRO A 130 -13.40 10.89 -21.97
N SER A 131 -14.25 10.52 -21.02
CA SER A 131 -14.46 11.27 -19.78
C SER A 131 -13.26 11.25 -18.83
N THR A 132 -12.31 10.31 -18.96
CA THR A 132 -11.15 10.24 -18.07
C THR A 132 -9.84 10.53 -18.80
N CYS A 133 -9.87 10.71 -20.12
CA CYS A 133 -8.69 10.84 -20.95
C CYS A 133 -7.84 12.06 -20.58
N GLU A 134 -8.45 13.25 -20.54
CA GLU A 134 -7.75 14.50 -20.18
C GLU A 134 -7.16 14.48 -18.76
N PRO A 135 -7.93 14.16 -17.70
CA PRO A 135 -7.36 14.01 -16.35
C PRO A 135 -6.21 13.00 -16.28
N THR A 136 -6.29 11.92 -17.06
CA THR A 136 -5.26 10.88 -17.09
C THR A 136 -4.01 11.34 -17.82
N ARG A 137 -4.16 12.08 -18.94
CA ARG A 137 -3.04 12.73 -19.64
C ARG A 137 -2.34 13.74 -18.75
N PHE A 138 -3.09 14.49 -17.94
CA PHE A 138 -2.52 15.39 -16.93
C PHE A 138 -1.59 14.65 -15.95
N VAL A 139 -1.98 13.46 -15.48
CA VAL A 139 -1.13 12.64 -14.60
C VAL A 139 0.06 12.07 -15.36
N LEU A 140 -0.15 11.45 -16.54
CA LEU A 140 0.89 10.68 -17.23
C LEU A 140 1.87 11.52 -18.04
N PHE A 141 1.43 12.64 -18.60
CA PHE A 141 2.18 13.41 -19.59
C PHE A 141 2.17 14.92 -19.32
N GLY A 142 1.59 15.37 -18.20
CA GLY A 142 1.47 16.78 -17.88
C GLY A 142 2.78 17.48 -17.49
N GLY A 143 3.90 16.74 -17.38
CA GLY A 143 5.22 17.30 -17.02
C GLY A 143 5.25 17.92 -15.62
N ASN A 144 4.28 17.56 -14.77
CA ASN A 144 4.11 18.11 -13.43
C ASN A 144 4.63 17.12 -12.36
N LEU A 145 4.53 17.51 -11.09
CA LEU A 145 4.95 16.67 -9.97
C LEU A 145 4.30 15.27 -10.00
N TYR A 146 3.01 15.16 -10.33
CA TYR A 146 2.29 13.88 -10.36
C TYR A 146 2.81 12.95 -11.48
N THR A 147 3.22 13.52 -12.60
CA THR A 147 3.92 12.79 -13.67
C THR A 147 5.22 12.15 -13.17
N TYR A 148 6.02 12.90 -12.40
CA TYR A 148 7.25 12.35 -11.82
C TYR A 148 6.96 11.33 -10.72
N ILE A 149 5.97 11.56 -9.85
CA ILE A 149 5.56 10.58 -8.83
C ILE A 149 5.09 9.28 -9.50
N PHE A 150 4.35 9.36 -10.61
CA PHE A 150 3.92 8.19 -11.38
C PHE A 150 5.10 7.45 -12.01
N TRP A 151 5.85 8.09 -12.90
CA TRP A 151 6.88 7.38 -13.66
C TRP A 151 8.11 7.03 -12.83
N VAL A 152 8.60 7.96 -12.01
CA VAL A 152 9.82 7.74 -11.21
C VAL A 152 9.48 7.03 -9.90
N GLY A 153 8.49 7.52 -9.16
CA GLY A 153 8.13 6.98 -7.85
C GLY A 153 7.49 5.59 -7.94
N LEU A 154 6.35 5.48 -8.62
CA LEU A 154 5.57 4.24 -8.69
C LEU A 154 6.16 3.23 -9.68
N ILE A 155 6.39 3.63 -10.94
CA ILE A 155 6.81 2.70 -11.99
C ILE A 155 8.28 2.32 -11.81
N LEU A 156 9.20 3.29 -11.87
CA LEU A 156 10.64 2.98 -11.83
C LEU A 156 11.08 2.46 -10.46
N LEU A 157 10.93 3.26 -9.41
CA LEU A 157 11.41 2.92 -8.07
C LEU A 157 10.51 1.91 -7.35
N GLY A 158 9.20 2.04 -7.46
CA GLY A 158 8.24 1.18 -6.77
C GLY A 158 8.06 -0.21 -7.39
N SER A 159 8.33 -0.36 -8.68
CA SER A 159 8.02 -1.59 -9.44
C SER A 159 9.22 -2.15 -10.19
N ILE A 160 9.77 -1.44 -11.17
CA ILE A 160 10.78 -1.96 -12.09
C ILE A 160 12.09 -2.27 -11.37
N VAL A 161 12.66 -1.32 -10.61
CA VAL A 161 13.93 -1.52 -9.89
C VAL A 161 13.83 -2.66 -8.87
N PRO A 162 12.80 -2.74 -8.01
CA PRO A 162 12.59 -3.89 -7.13
C PRO A 162 12.50 -5.22 -7.88
N LEU A 163 11.75 -5.30 -8.98
CA LEU A 163 11.66 -6.52 -9.78
C LEU A 163 13.01 -6.95 -10.35
N LEU A 164 13.80 -6.00 -10.87
CA LEU A 164 15.15 -6.27 -11.35
C LEU A 164 16.04 -6.81 -10.22
N ILE A 165 15.95 -6.25 -9.01
CA ILE A 165 16.72 -6.72 -7.85
C ILE A 165 16.26 -8.12 -7.41
N LEU A 166 14.95 -8.37 -7.35
CA LEU A 166 14.38 -9.62 -6.83
C LEU A 166 14.52 -10.79 -7.81
N PHE A 167 14.58 -10.54 -9.12
CA PHE A 167 14.71 -11.59 -10.13
C PHE A 167 16.13 -11.77 -10.69
N ASN A 168 17.02 -10.78 -10.53
CA ASN A 168 18.41 -10.92 -10.97
C ASN A 168 19.15 -11.99 -10.13
N PRO A 169 19.74 -13.02 -10.78
CA PRO A 169 20.50 -14.07 -10.10
C PRO A 169 21.60 -13.58 -9.15
N MET A 170 22.19 -12.41 -9.44
CA MET A 170 23.27 -11.84 -8.63
C MET A 170 22.77 -11.23 -7.32
N THR A 171 21.54 -10.71 -7.27
CA THR A 171 21.01 -9.94 -6.14
C THR A 171 19.92 -10.66 -5.37
N LYS A 172 19.18 -11.58 -6.00
CA LYS A 172 18.00 -12.26 -5.42
C LYS A 172 18.26 -13.08 -4.15
N ASN A 173 19.51 -13.47 -3.90
CA ASN A 173 19.91 -14.25 -2.73
C ASN A 173 20.65 -13.40 -1.67
N SER A 174 20.64 -12.06 -1.81
CA SER A 174 21.35 -11.16 -0.91
C SER A 174 20.37 -10.36 -0.05
N ILE A 175 20.43 -10.58 1.26
CA ILE A 175 19.51 -9.94 2.23
C ILE A 175 19.54 -8.40 2.15
N PRO A 176 20.71 -7.72 2.06
CA PRO A 176 20.73 -6.26 1.91
C PRO A 176 19.99 -5.76 0.66
N TRP A 177 20.14 -6.46 -0.48
CA TRP A 177 19.45 -6.10 -1.71
C TRP A 177 17.94 -6.32 -1.61
N ILE A 178 17.51 -7.43 -0.99
CA ILE A 178 16.09 -7.70 -0.75
C ILE A 178 15.48 -6.64 0.18
N MET A 179 16.20 -6.22 1.23
CA MET A 179 15.75 -5.12 2.10
C MET A 179 15.64 -3.81 1.33
N PHE A 180 16.62 -3.49 0.49
CA PHE A 180 16.59 -2.28 -0.33
C PHE A 180 15.40 -2.29 -1.30
N ALA A 181 15.16 -3.41 -2.00
CA ALA A 181 13.98 -3.60 -2.85
C ALA A 181 12.67 -3.45 -2.04
N SER A 182 12.60 -4.02 -0.83
CA SER A 182 11.44 -3.91 0.04
C SER A 182 11.17 -2.46 0.47
N LEU A 183 12.21 -1.69 0.80
CA LEU A 183 12.08 -0.26 1.12
C LEU A 183 11.52 0.51 -0.07
N LEU A 184 12.06 0.27 -1.27
CA LEU A 184 11.59 0.89 -2.49
C LEU A 184 10.12 0.57 -2.79
N VAL A 185 9.67 -0.67 -2.55
CA VAL A 185 8.25 -1.05 -2.73
C VAL A 185 7.34 -0.33 -1.73
N VAL A 186 7.74 -0.19 -0.47
CA VAL A 186 6.96 0.58 0.52
C VAL A 186 6.80 2.04 0.08
N LEU A 187 7.88 2.67 -0.40
CA LEU A 187 7.83 4.02 -0.97
C LEU A 187 7.00 4.08 -2.26
N GLY A 188 7.10 3.06 -3.12
CA GLY A 188 6.32 2.94 -4.34
C GLY A 188 4.82 2.87 -4.10
N VAL A 189 4.38 2.06 -3.15
CA VAL A 189 2.96 1.98 -2.76
C VAL A 189 2.50 3.29 -2.10
N PHE A 190 3.38 3.99 -1.37
CA PHE A 190 3.07 5.35 -0.90
C PHE A 190 2.86 6.32 -2.07
N CYS A 191 3.74 6.30 -3.09
CA CYS A 191 3.55 7.06 -4.33
C CYS A 191 2.24 6.70 -5.03
N GLU A 192 1.87 5.41 -5.10
CA GLU A 192 0.59 4.95 -5.63
C GLU A 192 -0.59 5.63 -4.93
N ARG A 193 -0.56 5.73 -3.59
CA ARG A 193 -1.62 6.40 -2.81
C ARG A 193 -1.66 7.91 -3.07
N LEU A 194 -0.51 8.56 -3.24
CA LEU A 194 -0.44 9.98 -3.61
C LEU A 194 -1.05 10.24 -4.99
N ILE A 195 -0.70 9.43 -5.99
CA ILE A 195 -1.23 9.54 -7.36
C ILE A 195 -2.72 9.22 -7.40
N PHE A 196 -3.17 8.28 -6.57
CA PHE A 196 -4.57 7.93 -6.52
C PHE A 196 -5.40 9.05 -5.91
N VAL A 197 -4.91 9.73 -4.86
CA VAL A 197 -5.68 10.75 -4.12
C VAL A 197 -5.50 12.15 -4.71
N LEU A 198 -4.27 12.66 -4.82
CA LEU A 198 -4.01 14.09 -5.07
C LEU A 198 -4.49 14.59 -6.44
N PRO A 199 -4.13 13.95 -7.57
CA PRO A 199 -4.62 14.36 -8.88
C PRO A 199 -6.14 14.38 -8.97
N GLY A 200 -6.80 13.41 -8.33
CA GLY A 200 -8.26 13.38 -8.30
C GLY A 200 -8.90 14.53 -7.52
N GLN A 201 -8.21 15.13 -6.54
CA GLN A 201 -8.68 16.34 -5.86
C GLN A 201 -8.38 17.61 -6.65
N ILE A 202 -7.20 17.62 -7.27
CA ILE A 202 -6.59 18.81 -7.87
C ILE A 202 -7.14 19.11 -9.26
N PHE A 203 -7.40 18.05 -10.04
CA PHE A 203 -8.05 18.20 -11.34
C PHE A 203 -9.50 18.66 -11.12
N PRO A 204 -9.97 19.67 -11.88
CA PRO A 204 -11.27 20.28 -11.66
C PRO A 204 -12.41 19.29 -11.88
N LEU A 205 -13.49 19.49 -11.13
CA LEU A 205 -14.73 18.74 -11.30
C LEU A 205 -15.48 19.25 -12.53
N ASN A 206 -15.92 18.34 -13.38
CA ASN A 206 -16.85 18.65 -14.45
C ASN A 206 -18.29 18.61 -13.90
N LEU A 207 -18.74 19.73 -13.32
CA LEU A 207 -20.07 19.84 -12.69
C LEU A 207 -21.19 20.02 -13.72
N PHE A 208 -20.90 20.69 -14.83
CA PHE A 208 -21.85 20.92 -15.92
C PHE A 208 -21.19 20.58 -17.26
N PRO A 209 -21.59 19.47 -17.90
CA PRO A 209 -21.10 19.11 -19.23
C PRO A 209 -21.29 20.27 -20.22
N ASP A 210 -20.27 20.52 -21.03
CA ASP A 210 -20.27 21.52 -22.11
C ASP A 210 -20.41 23.00 -21.67
N MET A 211 -20.21 23.31 -20.38
CA MET A 211 -20.20 24.69 -19.88
C MET A 211 -18.88 25.03 -19.17
N GLU A 212 -18.29 26.18 -19.50
CA GLU A 212 -17.12 26.70 -18.79
C GLU A 212 -17.54 27.36 -17.48
N MET A 213 -17.01 26.85 -16.37
CA MET A 213 -17.22 27.41 -15.05
C MET A 213 -16.23 28.53 -14.79
N THR A 214 -16.76 29.70 -14.43
CA THR A 214 -15.97 30.81 -13.90
C THR A 214 -16.51 31.16 -12.52
N SER A 215 -15.65 31.08 -11.49
CA SER A 215 -16.02 31.53 -10.15
C SER A 215 -14.90 32.36 -9.53
N SER A 216 -15.28 33.19 -8.55
CA SER A 216 -14.36 33.96 -7.72
C SER A 216 -13.55 33.11 -6.73
N PHE A 217 -13.84 31.80 -6.63
CA PHE A 217 -13.20 30.84 -5.72
C PHE A 217 -12.34 29.80 -6.44
N MET A 218 -11.92 30.07 -7.68
CA MET A 218 -11.09 29.17 -8.51
C MET A 218 -11.80 27.86 -8.91
N ASP A 219 -13.14 27.82 -8.92
CA ASP A 219 -13.87 26.65 -9.39
C ASP A 219 -13.61 26.45 -10.89
N GLY A 220 -13.33 25.21 -11.29
CA GLY A 220 -13.00 24.86 -12.67
C GLY A 220 -11.51 24.98 -13.05
N GLN A 221 -10.64 25.40 -12.12
CA GLN A 221 -9.20 25.50 -12.36
C GLN A 221 -8.40 24.39 -11.67
N ILE A 222 -7.21 24.09 -12.19
CA ILE A 222 -6.25 23.19 -11.54
C ILE A 222 -5.74 23.87 -10.27
N THR A 223 -6.01 23.26 -9.12
CA THR A 223 -5.56 23.76 -7.82
C THR A 223 -4.14 23.30 -7.50
N TRP A 224 -3.53 23.83 -6.44
CA TRP A 224 -2.21 23.39 -5.98
C TRP A 224 -2.29 22.89 -4.55
N TYR A 225 -1.47 21.90 -4.24
CA TYR A 225 -1.37 21.29 -2.92
C TYR A 225 0.06 21.44 -2.41
N GLN A 226 0.21 21.94 -1.19
CA GLN A 226 1.48 22.02 -0.49
C GLN A 226 1.33 21.33 0.86
N VAL A 227 2.23 20.37 1.11
CA VAL A 227 2.24 19.63 2.37
C VAL A 227 2.53 20.58 3.52
N SER A 228 1.64 20.60 4.51
CA SER A 228 1.78 21.45 5.68
C SER A 228 2.62 20.78 6.79
N LEU A 229 3.25 21.58 7.66
CA LEU A 229 4.00 21.04 8.80
C LEU A 229 3.15 20.12 9.71
N PRO A 230 1.87 20.45 10.02
CA PRO A 230 1.00 19.56 10.79
C PRO A 230 0.78 18.20 10.12
N GLU A 231 0.67 18.14 8.78
CA GLU A 231 0.51 16.87 8.05
C GLU A 231 1.75 15.99 8.18
N ILE A 232 2.95 16.58 8.07
CA ILE A 232 4.22 15.86 8.27
C ILE A 232 4.30 15.36 9.72
N ALA A 233 4.00 16.23 10.68
CA ALA A 233 4.02 15.88 12.11
C ALA A 233 3.04 14.74 12.42
N GLN A 234 1.84 14.75 11.81
CA GLN A 234 0.87 13.69 11.96
C GLN A 234 1.37 12.37 11.36
N GLY A 235 1.95 12.40 10.15
CA GLY A 235 2.52 11.22 9.51
C GLY A 235 3.64 10.58 10.34
N VAL A 236 4.60 11.39 10.79
CA VAL A 236 5.70 10.93 11.65
C VAL A 236 5.17 10.45 13.01
N GLY A 237 4.18 11.13 13.58
CA GLY A 237 3.55 10.76 14.85
C GLY A 237 2.91 9.38 14.81
N ILE A 238 2.12 9.09 13.77
CA ILE A 238 1.48 7.78 13.59
C ILE A 238 2.55 6.67 13.43
N LEU A 239 3.57 6.89 12.60
CA LEU A 239 4.67 5.93 12.42
C LEU A 239 5.40 5.66 13.75
N SER A 240 5.64 6.72 14.53
CA SER A 240 6.31 6.63 15.83
C SER A 240 5.47 5.83 16.84
N ILE A 241 4.16 6.08 16.91
CA ILE A 241 3.26 5.33 17.80
C ILE A 241 3.25 3.84 17.43
N VAL A 242 3.13 3.51 16.14
CA VAL A 242 3.16 2.12 15.67
C VAL A 242 4.49 1.45 16.01
N ALA A 243 5.61 2.14 15.82
CA ALA A 243 6.93 1.62 16.17
C ALA A 243 7.08 1.39 17.69
N ILE A 244 6.59 2.30 18.53
CA ILE A 244 6.59 2.15 19.98
C ILE A 244 5.73 0.96 20.39
N LEU A 245 4.51 0.84 19.87
CA LEU A 245 3.62 -0.29 20.17
C LEU A 245 4.26 -1.63 19.76
N TYR A 246 4.95 -1.66 18.62
CA TYR A 246 5.70 -2.84 18.19
C TYR A 246 6.81 -3.20 19.18
N ILE A 247 7.67 -2.26 19.56
CA ILE A 247 8.79 -2.50 20.49
C ILE A 247 8.29 -2.89 21.87
N VAL A 248 7.27 -2.20 22.40
CA VAL A 248 6.63 -2.53 23.67
C VAL A 248 6.01 -3.92 23.60
N GLY A 249 5.34 -4.25 22.48
CA GLY A 249 4.79 -5.57 22.23
C GLY A 249 5.86 -6.67 22.26
N LEU A 250 7.01 -6.45 21.61
CA LEU A 250 8.14 -7.39 21.64
C LEU A 250 8.74 -7.59 23.04
N LYS A 251 8.69 -6.57 23.90
CA LYS A 251 9.25 -6.62 25.26
C LYS A 251 8.28 -7.24 26.26
N LEU A 252 6.99 -6.94 26.14
CA LEU A 252 5.94 -7.44 27.03
C LEU A 252 5.52 -8.88 26.69
N PHE A 253 5.47 -9.19 25.40
CA PHE A 253 5.06 -10.50 24.91
C PHE A 253 6.27 -11.21 24.31
N ALA A 254 6.48 -12.49 24.68
CA ALA A 254 7.53 -13.33 24.11
C ALA A 254 7.20 -13.76 22.66
N LEU A 255 7.04 -12.77 21.77
CA LEU A 255 6.52 -12.93 20.40
C LEU A 255 7.56 -13.44 19.41
N VAL A 256 8.84 -13.15 19.65
CA VAL A 256 9.92 -13.57 18.76
C VAL A 256 10.35 -14.98 19.18
N PRO A 257 10.41 -15.96 18.27
CA PRO A 257 10.99 -17.27 18.56
C PRO A 257 12.51 -17.16 18.72
N THR A 258 13.14 -18.10 19.43
CA THR A 258 14.60 -18.13 19.61
C THR A 258 15.35 -18.30 18.29
N GLU A 259 14.74 -19.04 17.36
CA GLU A 259 15.24 -19.24 16.00
C GLU A 259 14.08 -19.24 15.00
N ALA A 260 14.32 -18.72 13.80
CA ALA A 260 13.39 -18.84 12.67
C ALA A 260 14.00 -19.76 11.61
N ARG A 261 13.54 -21.02 11.55
CA ARG A 261 13.96 -22.01 10.54
C ARG A 261 12.79 -22.38 9.64
N LYS A 262 13.06 -22.58 8.35
CA LYS A 262 12.10 -23.21 7.45
C LYS A 262 12.19 -24.73 7.64
N ILE A 263 11.11 -25.36 8.10
CA ILE A 263 10.97 -26.83 8.19
C ILE A 263 10.82 -27.39 6.77
#